data_AF-A0A1B6GRC2-F1
#
_entry.id   AF-A0A1B6GRC2-F1
#
_cell.length_a   1.000
_cell.length_b   1.000
_cell.length_c   1.000
_cell.angle_alpha   90.00
_cell.angle_beta   90.00
_cell.angle_gamma   90.00
#
_symmetry.space_group_name_H-M   'P 1'
#
loop_
_entity.id
_entity.type
_entity.pdbx_description
1 polymer ?
#
loop_
_entity_poly.entity_id
_entity_poly.type
_entity_poly.pdbx_seq_one_letter_code
_entity_poly.pdbx_strand_id
1 'polypeptide(L)'
;MGKKKRQSQNSNSAIADSSESESSKDSTQAAEGSEALCPHASKSVNIPLVRKNVKGNKERNALKCCLNCKKNKSELCKDCWVCLRCGACSCGPEEEDHRQDHYKSPRSDIHYLAYQ
;
A
#
# COMPACT_ATOMS: atom_id res chain seq x y z
N MET A 1 25.35 -51.92 -10.43
CA MET A 1 24.35 -53.00 -10.58
C MET A 1 23.61 -53.16 -9.24
N GLY A 2 22.42 -52.58 -9.09
CA GLY A 2 21.63 -52.63 -7.85
C GLY A 2 20.19 -52.21 -8.11
N LYS A 3 19.23 -52.99 -7.60
CA LYS A 3 17.88 -53.16 -8.14
C LYS A 3 16.86 -52.08 -7.71
N LYS A 4 16.02 -51.73 -8.68
CA LYS A 4 14.69 -51.09 -8.66
C LYS A 4 13.79 -51.46 -7.46
N LYS A 5 13.07 -50.47 -6.91
CA LYS A 5 11.64 -50.65 -6.53
C LYS A 5 10.90 -49.30 -6.46
N ARG A 6 9.91 -49.13 -7.35
CA ARG A 6 8.82 -48.16 -7.21
C ARG A 6 7.77 -48.81 -6.32
N GLN A 7 7.22 -48.07 -5.35
CA GLN A 7 5.98 -48.47 -4.67
C GLN A 7 5.08 -47.26 -4.45
N SER A 8 3.79 -47.53 -4.64
CA SER A 8 2.65 -46.64 -4.81
C SER A 8 1.91 -46.40 -3.49
N GLN A 9 1.25 -45.23 -3.39
CA GLN A 9 0.02 -44.87 -2.65
C GLN A 9 -0.12 -45.24 -1.15
N ASN A 10 -0.50 -44.26 -0.30
CA ASN A 10 -1.89 -44.04 0.15
C ASN A 10 -2.00 -43.17 1.43
N SER A 11 -3.01 -42.28 1.43
CA SER A 11 -3.88 -41.75 2.51
C SER A 11 -3.36 -41.15 3.84
N ASN A 12 -3.91 -39.95 4.11
CA ASN A 12 -4.34 -39.34 5.38
C ASN A 12 -3.42 -39.39 6.61
N SER A 13 -2.97 -38.22 7.05
CA SER A 13 -2.91 -37.93 8.49
C SER A 13 -3.14 -36.44 8.76
N ALA A 14 -4.04 -36.18 9.70
CA ALA A 14 -4.36 -34.89 10.27
C ALA A 14 -3.24 -34.42 11.19
N ILE A 15 -2.82 -33.16 11.05
CA ILE A 15 -2.03 -32.36 11.99
C ILE A 15 -1.99 -30.94 11.42
N ALA A 16 -2.08 -29.84 12.15
CA ALA A 16 -2.01 -29.63 13.58
C ALA A 16 -2.80 -28.35 13.90
N ASP A 17 -3.64 -28.44 14.93
CA ASP A 17 -4.07 -27.28 15.71
C ASP A 17 -2.83 -26.75 16.45
N SER A 18 -2.56 -25.45 16.37
CA SER A 18 -1.45 -24.81 17.07
C SER A 18 -1.91 -23.51 17.69
N SER A 19 -2.41 -23.69 18.91
CA SER A 19 -2.23 -22.90 20.13
C SER A 19 -1.72 -21.46 20.03
N GLU A 20 -2.55 -20.61 20.66
CA GLU A 20 -2.28 -19.50 21.58
C GLU A 20 -1.22 -18.46 21.19
N SER A 21 -1.58 -17.16 21.26
CA SER A 21 -1.17 -16.33 22.40
C SER A 21 -1.63 -14.88 22.26
N GLU A 22 -2.19 -14.40 23.36
CA GLU A 22 -2.58 -13.05 23.72
C GLU A 22 -1.44 -12.03 23.71
N SER A 23 -1.73 -10.80 23.26
CA SER A 23 -1.24 -9.61 23.96
C SER A 23 -1.86 -8.29 23.53
N SER A 24 -2.30 -7.60 24.58
CA SER A 24 -2.18 -6.16 24.83
C SER A 24 -3.00 -5.17 24.00
N LYS A 25 -4.03 -4.68 24.73
CA LYS A 25 -4.70 -3.41 24.57
C LYS A 25 -3.70 -2.28 24.28
N ASP A 26 -3.87 -1.59 23.15
CA ASP A 26 -3.50 -0.18 23.05
C ASP A 26 -4.79 0.63 22.97
N SER A 27 -5.16 1.18 24.12
CA SER A 27 -6.25 2.15 24.23
C SER A 27 -5.73 3.50 23.78
N THR A 28 -5.99 3.86 22.54
CA THR A 28 -6.01 5.27 22.13
C THR A 28 -7.43 5.77 22.26
N GLN A 29 -7.70 6.51 23.35
CA GLN A 29 -8.88 7.37 23.46
C GLN A 29 -8.89 8.33 22.26
N ALA A 30 -9.94 8.26 21.44
CA ALA A 30 -10.29 9.32 20.52
C ALA A 30 -11.81 9.53 20.56
N ALA A 31 -12.17 10.69 21.10
CA ALA A 31 -13.43 11.43 21.10
C ALA A 31 -14.75 10.69 20.77
N GLU A 32 -15.72 10.87 21.67
CA GLU A 32 -17.13 10.57 21.45
C GLU A 32 -17.66 11.32 20.22
N GLY A 33 -17.73 10.59 19.12
CA GLY A 33 -18.38 10.93 17.87
C GLY A 33 -18.23 9.69 17.00
N SER A 34 -19.32 9.04 16.64
CA SER A 34 -19.29 7.86 15.77
C SER A 34 -18.91 8.27 14.35
N GLU A 35 -17.65 8.65 14.16
CA GLU A 35 -17.06 8.95 12.87
C GLU A 35 -16.75 7.61 12.20
N ALA A 36 -17.49 7.30 11.14
CA ALA A 36 -17.22 6.10 10.36
C ALA A 36 -15.83 6.17 9.74
N LEU A 37 -14.85 5.49 10.36
CA LEU A 37 -13.50 5.39 9.83
C LEU A 37 -13.51 4.56 8.54
N CYS A 38 -12.75 4.99 7.54
CA CYS A 38 -12.58 4.21 6.32
C CYS A 38 -11.93 2.86 6.65
N PRO A 39 -12.52 1.71 6.27
CA PRO A 39 -12.01 0.38 6.62
C PRO A 39 -10.64 0.08 5.98
N HIS A 40 -10.23 0.87 4.98
CA HIS A 40 -8.96 0.74 4.30
C HIS A 40 -7.82 1.52 4.97
N ALA A 41 -8.11 2.38 5.96
CA ALA A 41 -7.13 3.27 6.57
C ALA A 41 -5.97 2.52 7.23
N SER A 42 -6.27 1.49 8.03
CA SER A 42 -5.26 0.71 8.75
C SER A 42 -4.25 0.02 7.83
N LYS A 43 -4.68 -0.43 6.64
CA LYS A 43 -3.83 -1.15 5.68
C LYS A 43 -3.15 -0.23 4.68
N SER A 44 -3.77 0.90 4.35
CA SER A 44 -3.33 1.78 3.26
C SER A 44 -2.46 2.95 3.71
N VAL A 45 -2.18 3.10 5.01
CA VAL A 45 -1.40 4.21 5.56
C VAL A 45 -0.07 3.71 6.13
N ASN A 46 1.04 4.33 5.72
CA ASN A 46 2.39 4.10 6.25
C ASN A 46 3.13 5.44 6.36
N ILE A 47 2.87 6.16 7.46
CA ILE A 47 3.41 7.51 7.71
C ILE A 47 4.95 7.55 7.65
N PRO A 48 5.71 6.58 8.24
CA PRO A 48 7.17 6.58 8.14
C PRO A 48 7.68 6.55 6.69
N LEU A 49 7.09 5.71 5.84
CA LEU A 49 7.49 5.58 4.43
C LEU A 49 7.10 6.83 3.63
N VAL A 50 5.88 7.35 3.84
CA VAL A 50 5.42 8.60 3.21
C VAL A 50 6.36 9.75 3.57
N ARG A 51 6.69 9.93 4.86
CA ARG A 51 7.60 11.01 5.29
C ARG A 51 8.98 10.91 4.62
N LYS A 52 9.54 9.71 4.49
CA LYS A 52 10.83 9.50 3.81
C LYS A 52 10.75 9.92 2.33
N ASN A 53 9.71 9.48 1.62
CA ASN A 53 9.58 9.68 0.19
C ASN A 53 9.13 11.11 -0.19
N VAL A 54 8.40 11.79 0.69
CA VAL A 54 8.04 13.21 0.52
C VAL A 54 9.21 14.11 0.90
N LYS A 55 9.89 13.86 2.04
CA LYS A 55 10.98 14.72 2.53
C LYS A 55 12.23 14.67 1.66
N GLY A 56 12.58 13.50 1.10
CA GLY A 56 13.69 13.35 0.15
C GLY A 56 13.48 14.13 -1.16
N ASN A 57 12.30 14.72 -1.34
CA ASN A 57 11.89 15.39 -2.56
C ASN A 57 11.66 16.90 -2.35
N LYS A 58 12.05 17.47 -1.19
CA LYS A 58 11.80 18.88 -0.79
C LYS A 58 12.26 19.96 -1.77
N GLU A 59 13.33 19.72 -2.53
CA GLU A 59 13.83 20.69 -3.52
C GLU A 59 13.01 20.69 -4.82
N ARG A 60 12.24 19.63 -5.04
CA ARG A 60 11.25 19.56 -6.10
C ARG A 60 9.94 19.97 -5.45
N ASN A 61 9.09 20.75 -6.10
CA ASN A 61 7.69 20.88 -5.69
C ASN A 61 6.99 19.51 -5.89
N ALA A 62 7.41 18.50 -5.12
CA ALA A 62 7.19 17.09 -5.40
C ALA A 62 5.74 16.69 -5.18
N LEU A 63 5.06 17.41 -4.28
CA LEU A 63 3.61 17.36 -4.10
C LEU A 63 2.86 17.84 -5.35
N LYS A 64 3.49 18.55 -6.27
CA LYS A 64 2.91 19.01 -7.55
C LYS A 64 3.58 18.39 -8.76
N CYS A 65 4.39 17.35 -8.57
CA CYS A 65 5.13 16.72 -9.66
C CYS A 65 4.78 15.24 -9.72
N CYS A 66 3.84 14.89 -10.59
CA CYS A 66 3.67 13.50 -10.96
C CYS A 66 4.91 13.00 -11.72
N LEU A 67 5.53 11.92 -11.24
CA LEU A 67 6.72 11.33 -11.87
C LEU A 67 6.45 10.80 -13.28
N ASN A 68 5.21 10.39 -13.56
CA ASN A 68 4.82 9.89 -14.87
C ASN A 68 4.54 11.04 -15.84
N CYS A 69 3.92 12.14 -15.38
CA CYS A 69 3.78 13.36 -16.20
C CYS A 69 5.15 13.93 -16.60
N LYS A 70 6.13 13.94 -15.69
CA LYS A 70 7.49 14.45 -15.98
C LYS A 70 8.20 13.79 -17.15
N LYS A 71 7.85 12.54 -17.47
CA LYS A 71 8.41 11.84 -18.64
C LYS A 71 7.89 12.42 -19.96
N ASN A 72 6.71 13.04 -19.93
CA ASN A 72 5.99 13.51 -21.12
C ASN A 72 5.87 15.05 -21.19
N LYS A 73 5.89 15.74 -20.05
CA LYS A 73 5.68 17.20 -19.90
C LYS A 73 6.53 17.74 -18.75
N SER A 74 7.16 18.90 -18.93
CA SER A 74 8.05 19.52 -17.92
C SER A 74 7.31 20.34 -16.85
N GLU A 75 5.99 20.49 -16.99
CA GLU A 75 5.20 21.38 -16.14
C GLU A 75 4.76 20.72 -14.83
N LEU A 76 4.49 21.57 -13.83
CA LEU A 76 3.91 21.15 -12.56
C LEU A 76 2.44 20.77 -12.79
N CYS A 77 2.01 19.64 -12.23
CA CYS A 77 0.61 19.25 -12.25
C CYS A 77 -0.20 20.22 -11.37
N LYS A 78 -1.38 20.62 -11.85
CA LYS A 78 -2.31 21.48 -11.09
C LYS A 78 -2.87 20.75 -9.89
N ASP A 79 -3.25 19.49 -10.10
CA ASP A 79 -3.78 18.59 -9.10
C ASP A 79 -2.91 17.32 -8.99
N CYS A 80 -2.42 17.05 -7.78
CA CYS A 80 -1.58 15.92 -7.47
C CYS A 80 -2.01 15.27 -6.16
N TRP A 81 -1.89 13.95 -6.14
CA TRP A 81 -2.34 13.08 -5.08
C TRP A 81 -1.16 12.23 -4.61
N VAL A 82 -0.90 12.25 -3.31
CA VAL A 82 0.15 11.48 -2.65
C VAL A 82 -0.45 10.23 -2.03
N CYS A 83 0.00 9.06 -2.47
CA CYS A 83 -0.42 7.79 -1.88
C CYS A 83 0.03 7.68 -0.41
N LEU A 84 -0.90 7.44 0.51
CA LEU A 84 -0.60 7.33 1.95
C LEU A 84 0.12 6.02 2.32
N ARG A 85 0.20 5.05 1.40
CA ARG A 85 0.95 3.81 1.63
C ARG A 85 2.43 3.95 1.31
N CYS A 86 2.79 4.71 0.27
CA CYS A 86 4.17 4.74 -0.23
C CYS A 86 4.72 6.13 -0.55
N GLY A 87 3.92 7.19 -0.45
CA GLY A 87 4.35 8.56 -0.74
C GLY A 87 4.55 8.88 -2.23
N ALA A 88 4.14 7.99 -3.15
CA ALA A 88 4.17 8.28 -4.58
C ALA A 88 3.18 9.40 -4.92
N CYS A 89 3.59 10.33 -5.78
CA CYS A 89 2.77 11.44 -6.26
C CYS A 89 2.24 11.15 -7.67
N SER A 90 0.92 11.17 -7.82
CA SER A 90 0.20 10.94 -9.06
C SER A 90 -0.72 12.12 -9.40
N CYS A 91 -0.83 12.51 -10.66
CA CYS A 91 -1.74 13.60 -11.04
C CYS A 91 -3.21 13.17 -10.96
N GLY A 92 -4.09 14.14 -10.77
CA GLY A 92 -5.54 13.97 -10.77
C GLY A 92 -6.15 13.98 -12.18
N PRO A 93 -7.50 14.09 -12.26
CA PRO A 93 -8.28 13.93 -13.49
C PRO A 93 -8.24 15.16 -14.41
N GLU A 94 -7.76 16.30 -13.91
CA GLU A 94 -7.50 17.47 -14.76
C GLU A 94 -6.29 17.28 -15.69
N GLU A 95 -5.51 16.22 -15.44
CA GLU A 95 -4.33 15.83 -16.20
C GLU A 95 -4.55 14.42 -16.80
N GLU A 96 -3.54 13.55 -16.78
CA GLU A 96 -3.62 12.17 -17.32
C GLU A 96 -4.20 11.15 -16.30
N ASP A 97 -4.64 11.59 -15.12
CA ASP A 97 -5.19 10.77 -14.02
C ASP A 97 -4.34 9.56 -13.56
N HIS A 98 -3.01 9.74 -13.45
CA HIS A 98 -2.07 8.69 -13.02
C HIS A 98 -2.34 8.11 -11.62
N ARG A 99 -3.28 8.66 -10.84
CA ARG A 99 -3.71 8.04 -9.57
C ARG A 99 -4.47 6.73 -9.84
N GLN A 100 -5.21 6.65 -10.94
CA GLN A 100 -5.95 5.46 -11.36
C GLN A 100 -4.98 4.34 -11.73
N ASP A 101 -3.95 4.65 -12.52
CA ASP A 101 -2.90 3.69 -12.86
C ASP A 101 -2.17 3.20 -11.60
N HIS A 102 -1.91 4.12 -10.67
CA HIS A 102 -1.30 3.78 -9.39
C HIS A 102 -2.21 2.87 -8.54
N TYR A 103 -3.52 3.07 -8.56
CA TYR A 103 -4.47 2.20 -7.86
C TYR A 103 -4.59 0.82 -8.51
N LYS A 104 -4.63 0.75 -9.84
CA LYS A 104 -4.83 -0.50 -10.62
C LYS A 104 -3.58 -1.36 -10.74
N SER A 105 -2.40 -0.78 -10.51
CA SER A 105 -1.12 -1.47 -10.59
C SER A 105 -1.11 -2.68 -9.65
N PRO A 106 -0.80 -3.90 -10.16
CA PRO A 106 -0.80 -5.12 -9.35
C PRO A 106 0.36 -5.10 -8.35
N ARG A 107 0.07 -5.24 -7.06
CA ARG A 107 1.02 -5.17 -5.94
C ARG A 107 0.56 -6.04 -4.77
N SER A 108 1.50 -6.39 -3.90
CA SER A 108 1.21 -7.06 -2.62
C SER A 108 0.54 -6.13 -1.60
N ASP A 109 0.97 -4.87 -1.57
CA ASP A 109 0.44 -3.86 -0.66
C ASP A 109 -0.81 -3.18 -1.23
N ILE A 110 -1.65 -2.66 -0.32
CA ILE A 110 -2.89 -1.95 -0.67
C ILE A 110 -2.63 -0.44 -0.70
N HIS A 111 -2.97 0.22 -1.81
CA HIS A 111 -2.74 1.66 -2.03
C HIS A 111 -4.05 2.40 -2.31
N TYR A 112 -5.05 2.24 -1.43
CA TYR A 112 -6.41 2.76 -1.66
C TYR A 112 -6.63 4.21 -1.19
N LEU A 113 -5.73 4.74 -0.36
CA LEU A 113 -5.84 6.10 0.15
C LEU A 113 -4.71 6.99 -0.36
N ALA A 114 -5.09 8.21 -0.71
CA ALA A 114 -4.20 9.28 -1.12
C ALA A 114 -4.66 10.61 -0.51
N TYR A 115 -3.73 11.55 -0.41
CA TYR A 115 -3.92 12.90 0.09
C TYR A 115 -3.57 13.91 -1.02
N GLN A 116 -4.36 14.96 -1.17
CA GLN A 116 -4.17 16.01 -2.17
C GLN A 116 -3.34 17.17 -1.59
#